data_AF-A0A6A1TXJ0-F1
#
_entry.id   AF-A0A6A1TXJ0-F1
#
_cell.length_a   1.000
_cell.length_b   1.000
_cell.length_c   1.000
_cell.angle_alpha   90.00
_cell.angle_beta   90.00
_cell.angle_gamma   90.00
#
_symmetry.space_group_name_H-M   'P 1'
#
loop_
_entity.id
_entity.type
_entity.pdbx_description
1 polymer ?
#
loop_
_entity_poly.entity_id
_entity_poly.type
_entity_poly.pdbx_seq_one_letter_code
_entity_poly.pdbx_strand_id
1 'polypeptide(L)'
;MSETTNQHQVPEIMTPHRALWAGRILSAIVVIALAADGTIQLFVPAQIASMLQETGFAMDLTRVVGPIILACAILYAIPATAVLGAILVTGFLGGAICAHVRIGELGSPPEIISLLLGAMAWGGLYLRDPRIRAILPLIH
;
A
#
# COMPACT_ATOMS: atom_id res chain seq x y z
N MET A 1 -27.60 45.17 -4.37
CA MET A 1 -26.31 45.37 -5.04
C MET A 1 -25.27 44.59 -4.24
N SER A 2 -24.88 43.43 -4.80
CA SER A 2 -23.71 42.58 -4.53
C SER A 2 -23.45 42.14 -3.07
N GLU A 3 -23.76 40.90 -2.69
CA GLU A 3 -22.87 39.73 -2.82
C GLU A 3 -21.41 40.01 -2.43
N THR A 4 -21.00 39.52 -1.25
CA THR A 4 -19.72 38.81 -1.07
C THR A 4 -19.86 37.81 0.08
N THR A 5 -20.39 36.64 -0.28
CA THR A 5 -20.17 35.37 0.42
C THR A 5 -18.68 35.26 0.76
N ASN A 6 -18.35 35.45 2.04
CA ASN A 6 -17.00 35.27 2.54
C ASN A 6 -16.70 33.77 2.49
N GLN A 7 -16.12 33.36 1.38
CA GLN A 7 -15.73 31.98 1.14
C GLN A 7 -14.78 31.57 2.25
N HIS A 8 -15.06 30.44 2.88
CA HIS A 8 -14.07 29.71 3.66
C HIS A 8 -12.84 29.48 2.76
N GLN A 9 -11.87 30.41 2.79
CA GLN A 9 -10.52 30.15 2.34
C GLN A 9 -9.94 29.15 3.33
N VAL A 10 -10.19 27.86 3.05
CA VAL A 10 -9.38 26.79 3.61
C VAL A 10 -7.94 27.15 3.25
N PRO A 11 -7.04 27.33 4.22
CA PRO A 11 -5.67 27.72 3.93
C PRO A 11 -5.10 26.71 2.95
N GLU A 12 -4.65 27.20 1.79
CA GLU A 12 -4.01 26.38 0.78
C GLU A 12 -2.66 25.93 1.36
N ILE A 13 -2.64 24.80 2.07
CA ILE A 13 -1.42 24.26 2.67
C ILE A 13 -0.51 23.83 1.51
N MET A 14 0.39 24.74 1.13
CA MET A 14 1.38 24.53 0.08
C MET A 14 2.25 23.32 0.45
N THR A 15 2.04 22.19 -0.21
CA THR A 15 2.94 21.05 -0.09
C THR A 15 4.30 21.41 -0.66
N PRO A 16 5.40 21.31 0.10
CA PRO A 16 6.71 21.55 -0.45
C PRO A 16 6.98 20.54 -1.56
N HIS A 17 7.59 20.99 -2.67
CA HIS A 17 7.89 20.15 -3.83
C HIS A 17 8.63 18.85 -3.45
N ARG A 18 9.50 18.91 -2.42
CA ARG A 18 10.22 17.75 -1.87
C ARG A 18 9.29 16.68 -1.29
N ALA A 19 8.21 17.07 -0.60
CA ALA A 19 7.24 16.13 -0.04
C ALA A 19 6.45 15.41 -1.15
N LEU A 20 6.07 16.12 -2.21
CA LEU A 20 5.41 15.51 -3.36
C LEU A 20 6.28 14.43 -4.02
N TRP A 21 7.58 14.73 -4.22
CA TRP A 21 8.52 13.76 -4.79
C TRP A 21 8.78 12.58 -3.86
N ALA A 22 8.97 12.82 -2.56
CA ALA A 22 9.09 11.75 -1.57
C ALA A 22 7.86 10.84 -1.59
N GLY A 23 6.65 11.41 -1.61
CA GLY A 23 5.41 10.65 -1.67
C GLY A 23 5.27 9.81 -2.95
N ARG A 24 5.72 10.35 -4.10
CA ARG A 24 5.76 9.60 -5.38
C ARG A 24 6.75 8.45 -5.33
N ILE A 25 7.95 8.64 -4.78
CA ILE A 25 8.96 7.60 -4.65
C ILE A 25 8.45 6.47 -3.75
N LEU A 26 7.90 6.79 -2.58
CA LEU A 26 7.30 5.79 -1.68
C LEU A 26 6.20 5.00 -2.37
N SER A 27 5.31 5.70 -3.10
CA SER A 27 4.23 5.04 -3.83
C SER A 27 4.76 4.13 -4.94
N ALA A 28 5.78 4.56 -5.68
CA ALA A 28 6.39 3.76 -6.73
C ALA A 28 7.03 2.49 -6.17
N ILE A 29 7.73 2.57 -5.04
CA ILE A 29 8.31 1.40 -4.37
C ILE A 29 7.22 0.39 -4.00
N VAL A 30 6.11 0.85 -3.42
CA VAL A 30 4.98 -0.02 -3.07
C VAL A 30 4.39 -0.71 -4.30
N VAL A 31 4.13 0.05 -5.38
CA VAL A 31 3.59 -0.50 -6.63
C VAL A 31 4.54 -1.54 -7.21
N ILE A 32 5.84 -1.26 -7.29
CA ILE A 32 6.84 -2.17 -7.85
C ILE A 32 6.93 -3.44 -7.00
N ALA A 33 6.98 -3.32 -5.67
CA ALA A 33 7.07 -4.46 -4.78
C ALA A 33 5.85 -5.39 -4.93
N LEU A 34 4.63 -4.84 -4.89
CA LEU A 34 3.41 -5.61 -5.04
C LEU A 34 3.27 -6.20 -6.45
N ALA A 35 3.63 -5.45 -7.49
CA ALA A 35 3.58 -5.94 -8.86
C ALA A 35 4.57 -7.09 -9.07
N ALA A 36 5.79 -6.99 -8.52
CA ALA A 36 6.79 -8.05 -8.57
C ALA A 36 6.28 -9.30 -7.84
N ASP A 37 5.77 -9.16 -6.62
CA ASP A 37 5.23 -10.27 -5.83
C ASP A 37 4.07 -10.98 -6.55
N GLY A 38 3.05 -10.23 -6.99
CA GLY A 38 1.91 -10.79 -7.72
C GLY A 38 2.31 -11.46 -9.04
N THR A 39 3.33 -10.92 -9.73
CA THR A 39 3.88 -11.51 -10.97
C THR A 39 4.61 -12.81 -10.68
N ILE A 40 5.45 -12.85 -9.63
CA ILE A 40 6.17 -14.07 -9.23
C ILE A 40 5.18 -15.17 -8.87
N GLN A 41 4.14 -14.85 -8.10
CA GLN A 41 3.09 -15.80 -7.73
C GLN A 41 2.36 -16.39 -8.95
N LEU A 42 2.11 -15.59 -9.98
CA LEU A 42 1.37 -16.05 -11.17
C LEU A 42 2.23 -16.81 -12.17
N PHE A 43 3.43 -16.30 -12.47
CA PHE A 43 4.22 -16.79 -13.60
C PHE A 43 5.35 -17.73 -13.18
N VAL A 44 5.82 -17.61 -11.93
CA VAL A 44 6.96 -18.40 -11.46
C VAL A 44 6.75 -18.88 -10.02
N PRO A 45 5.62 -19.56 -9.71
CA PRO A 45 5.30 -20.00 -8.34
C PRO A 45 6.35 -20.95 -7.75
N ALA A 46 7.12 -21.63 -8.60
CA ALA A 46 8.23 -22.47 -8.17
C ALA A 46 9.32 -21.71 -7.37
N GLN A 47 9.51 -20.39 -7.62
CA GLN A 47 10.50 -19.59 -6.89
C GLN A 47 10.14 -19.37 -5.42
N ILE A 48 8.85 -19.45 -5.08
CA ILE A 48 8.33 -19.24 -3.73
C ILE A 48 7.80 -20.55 -3.12
N ALA A 49 8.07 -21.69 -3.75
CA ALA A 49 7.58 -22.98 -3.32
C ALA A 49 8.08 -23.35 -1.91
N SER A 50 9.33 -23.02 -1.57
CA SER A 50 9.88 -23.21 -0.22
C SER A 50 9.14 -22.36 0.81
N MET A 51 8.90 -21.07 0.51
CA MET A 51 8.16 -20.15 1.37
C MET A 51 6.72 -20.62 1.60
N LEU A 52 6.05 -21.12 0.56
CA LEU A 52 4.69 -21.69 0.65
C LEU A 52 4.66 -22.97 1.50
N GLN A 53 5.68 -23.82 1.37
CA GLN A 53 5.80 -25.03 2.20
C GLN A 53 6.04 -24.69 3.67
N GLU A 54 6.93 -23.73 3.95
CA GLU A 54 7.22 -23.24 5.31
C GLU A 54 5.98 -22.63 5.97
N THR A 55 5.18 -21.90 5.19
CA THR A 55 3.92 -21.29 5.65
C THR A 55 2.72 -22.22 5.65
N GLY A 56 2.88 -23.46 5.15
CA GLY A 56 1.81 -24.47 5.09
C GLY A 56 0.73 -24.20 4.03
N PHE A 57 0.99 -23.32 3.06
CA PHE A 57 0.06 -23.01 1.97
C PHE A 57 0.32 -23.88 0.72
N ALA A 58 -0.77 -24.31 0.08
CA ALA A 58 -0.69 -25.05 -1.17
C ALA A 58 -0.25 -24.13 -2.34
N MET A 59 0.53 -24.65 -3.28
CA MET A 59 0.95 -23.88 -4.46
C MET A 59 -0.23 -23.37 -5.29
N ASP A 60 -1.36 -24.07 -5.32
CA ASP A 60 -2.56 -23.64 -6.04
C ASP A 60 -3.12 -22.30 -5.55
N LEU A 61 -2.81 -21.92 -4.30
CA LEU A 61 -3.24 -20.64 -3.72
C LEU A 61 -2.61 -19.43 -4.43
N THR A 62 -1.41 -19.59 -4.99
CA THR A 62 -0.70 -18.53 -5.74
C THR A 62 -1.50 -18.02 -6.95
N ARG A 63 -2.29 -18.91 -7.58
CA ARG A 63 -3.16 -18.56 -8.70
C ARG A 63 -4.31 -17.64 -8.29
N VAL A 64 -4.70 -17.65 -7.02
CA VAL A 64 -5.74 -16.78 -6.46
C VAL A 64 -5.13 -15.53 -5.86
N VAL A 65 -4.04 -15.66 -5.11
CA VAL A 65 -3.40 -14.56 -4.38
C VAL A 65 -2.68 -13.59 -5.33
N GLY A 66 -1.99 -14.10 -6.36
CA GLY A 66 -1.27 -13.27 -7.33
C GLY A 66 -2.18 -12.23 -8.02
N PRO A 67 -3.34 -12.60 -8.60
CA PRO A 67 -4.28 -11.64 -9.17
C PRO A 67 -4.82 -10.62 -8.15
N ILE A 68 -5.05 -11.03 -6.91
CA ILE A 68 -5.52 -10.12 -5.84
C ILE A 68 -4.48 -9.03 -5.58
N ILE A 69 -3.21 -9.41 -5.43
CA ILE A 69 -2.12 -8.46 -5.21
C ILE A 69 -1.97 -7.52 -6.39
N LEU A 70 -2.02 -8.05 -7.62
CA LEU A 70 -1.94 -7.22 -8.83
C LEU A 70 -3.11 -6.23 -8.90
N ALA A 71 -4.33 -6.66 -8.57
CA ALA A 71 -5.49 -5.76 -8.51
C ALA A 71 -5.27 -4.65 -7.47
N CYS A 72 -4.78 -4.98 -6.27
CA CYS A 72 -4.42 -4.00 -5.24
C CYS A 72 -3.34 -3.03 -5.76
N ALA A 73 -2.30 -3.53 -6.40
CA ALA A 73 -1.20 -2.73 -6.95
C ALA A 73 -1.69 -1.76 -8.03
N ILE A 74 -2.52 -2.23 -8.96
CA ILE A 74 -3.10 -1.42 -10.05
C ILE A 74 -4.00 -0.32 -9.47
N LEU A 75 -4.90 -0.68 -8.54
CA LEU A 75 -5.79 0.29 -7.90
C LEU A 75 -5.00 1.33 -7.09
N TYR A 76 -3.90 0.94 -6.46
CA TYR A 76 -3.03 1.85 -5.73
C TYR A 76 -2.19 2.76 -6.66
N ALA A 77 -1.78 2.24 -7.82
CA ALA A 77 -0.99 2.98 -8.81
C ALA A 77 -1.79 4.09 -9.49
N ILE A 78 -3.09 3.87 -9.74
CA ILE A 78 -3.97 4.84 -10.39
C ILE A 78 -4.33 5.96 -9.40
N PRO A 79 -3.98 7.24 -9.67
CA PRO A 79 -4.22 8.34 -8.72
C PRO A 79 -5.68 8.50 -8.30
N ALA A 80 -6.63 8.23 -9.21
CA ALA A 80 -8.06 8.34 -8.95
C ALA A 80 -8.58 7.28 -7.95
N THR A 81 -7.92 6.13 -7.84
CA THR A 81 -8.31 5.02 -6.95
C THR A 81 -7.30 4.78 -5.84
N ALA A 82 -6.26 5.60 -5.72
CA ALA A 82 -5.13 5.33 -4.85
C ALA A 82 -5.50 5.13 -3.37
N VAL A 83 -6.54 5.82 -2.88
CA VAL A 83 -7.05 5.65 -1.51
C VAL A 83 -7.67 4.27 -1.32
N LEU A 84 -8.53 3.85 -2.26
CA LEU A 84 -9.11 2.51 -2.27
C LEU A 84 -8.01 1.44 -2.37
N GLY A 85 -7.03 1.66 -3.26
CA GLY A 85 -5.85 0.81 -3.37
C GLY A 85 -5.09 0.71 -2.05
N ALA A 86 -4.88 1.83 -1.34
CA ALA A 86 -4.18 1.83 -0.05
C ALA A 86 -4.93 1.02 1.01
N ILE A 87 -6.26 1.11 1.04
CA ILE A 87 -7.12 0.30 1.93
C ILE A 87 -6.98 -1.18 1.61
N LEU A 88 -7.08 -1.56 0.34
CA LEU A 88 -6.95 -2.96 -0.08
C LEU A 88 -5.56 -3.52 0.18
N VAL A 89 -4.51 -2.75 -0.11
CA VAL A 89 -3.11 -3.09 0.23
C VAL A 89 -2.97 -3.30 1.73
N THR A 90 -3.58 -2.46 2.56
CA THR A 90 -3.53 -2.61 4.03
C THR A 90 -4.19 -3.91 4.49
N GLY A 91 -5.37 -4.23 3.96
CA GLY A 91 -6.06 -5.48 4.26
C GLY A 91 -5.25 -6.71 3.82
N PHE A 92 -4.68 -6.65 2.62
CA PHE A 92 -3.83 -7.71 2.07
C PHE A 92 -2.58 -7.95 2.94
N LEU A 93 -1.81 -6.90 3.21
CA LEU A 93 -0.57 -6.98 4.00
C LEU A 93 -0.84 -7.36 5.46
N GLY A 94 -1.95 -6.90 6.05
CA GLY A 94 -2.39 -7.36 7.39
C GLY A 94 -2.69 -8.86 7.43
N GLY A 95 -3.30 -9.40 6.37
CA GLY A 95 -3.49 -10.84 6.20
C GLY A 95 -2.18 -11.61 6.09
N ALA A 96 -1.21 -11.08 5.34
CA ALA A 96 0.13 -11.67 5.23
C ALA A 96 0.86 -11.71 6.57
N ILE A 97 0.84 -10.59 7.32
CA ILE A 97 1.39 -10.51 8.69
C ILE A 97 0.73 -11.57 9.59
N CYS A 98 -0.60 -11.67 9.56
CA CYS A 98 -1.33 -12.65 10.38
C CYS A 98 -0.93 -14.10 10.04
N ALA A 99 -0.67 -14.40 8.77
CA ALA A 99 -0.21 -15.73 8.35
C ALA A 99 1.17 -16.09 8.94
N HIS A 100 2.13 -15.17 8.89
CA HIS A 100 3.47 -15.37 9.48
C HIS A 100 3.43 -15.43 11.02
N VAL A 101 2.64 -14.58 11.67
CA VAL A 101 2.44 -14.62 13.12
C VAL A 101 1.83 -15.96 13.56
N ARG A 102 0.89 -16.51 12.79
CA ARG A 102 0.21 -17.78 13.09
C ARG A 102 1.17 -18.97 13.14
N ILE A 103 2.22 -18.98 12.32
CA ILE A 103 3.23 -20.05 12.27
C ILE A 103 4.40 -19.81 13.24
N GLY A 104 4.33 -18.76 14.07
CA GLY A 104 5.33 -18.46 15.10
C GLY A 104 6.53 -17.65 14.59
N GLU A 105 6.47 -17.14 13.36
CA GLU A 105 7.53 -16.36 12.71
C GLU A 105 7.46 -14.87 13.05
N LEU A 106 7.50 -14.55 14.36
CA LEU A 106 7.49 -13.16 14.83
C LEU A 106 8.80 -12.45 14.46
N GLY A 107 8.66 -11.32 13.77
CA GLY A 107 9.79 -10.51 13.31
C GLY A 107 10.47 -11.06 12.06
N SER A 108 9.80 -11.93 11.31
CA SER A 108 10.33 -12.46 10.05
C SER A 108 10.48 -11.35 8.99
N PRO A 109 11.44 -11.49 8.04
CA PRO A 109 11.60 -10.53 6.97
C PRO A 109 10.30 -10.22 6.18
N PRO A 110 9.45 -11.21 5.83
CA PRO A 110 8.18 -10.96 5.14
C PRO A 110 7.19 -10.13 5.98
N GLU A 111 7.13 -10.35 7.29
CA GLU A 111 6.29 -9.58 8.21
C GLU A 111 6.73 -8.11 8.23
N ILE A 112 8.04 -7.87 8.42
CA ILE A 112 8.60 -6.52 8.48
C ILE A 112 8.43 -5.79 7.15
N ILE A 113 8.68 -6.48 6.02
CA ILE A 113 8.47 -5.91 4.68
C ILE A 113 7.00 -5.55 4.49
N SER A 114 6.07 -6.42 4.90
CA SER A 114 4.63 -6.15 4.80
C SER A 114 4.23 -4.93 5.62
N LEU A 115 4.73 -4.80 6.86
CA LEU A 115 4.47 -3.64 7.70
C LEU A 115 5.01 -2.35 7.07
N LEU A 116 6.26 -2.39 6.57
CA LEU A 116 6.89 -1.25 5.92
C LEU A 116 6.14 -0.83 4.65
N LEU A 117 5.74 -1.78 3.80
CA LEU A 117 4.97 -1.48 2.59
C LEU A 117 3.62 -0.84 2.91
N GLY A 118 2.93 -1.31 3.94
CA GLY A 118 1.68 -0.70 4.42
C GLY A 118 1.88 0.75 4.89
N ALA A 119 2.93 0.98 5.69
CA ALA A 119 3.29 2.32 6.15
C ALA A 119 3.69 3.24 4.99
N MET A 120 4.46 2.74 4.03
CA MET A 120 4.87 3.47 2.84
C MET A 120 3.69 3.80 1.92
N ALA A 121 2.68 2.93 1.84
CA ALA A 121 1.48 3.17 1.06
C ALA A 121 0.73 4.41 1.58
N TRP A 122 0.41 4.42 2.87
CA TRP A 122 -0.27 5.56 3.50
C TRP A 122 0.62 6.80 3.60
N GLY A 123 1.90 6.64 3.95
CA GLY A 123 2.85 7.74 4.02
C GLY A 123 3.07 8.42 2.66
N GLY A 124 3.11 7.62 1.58
CA GLY A 124 3.18 8.12 0.21
C GLY A 124 1.98 8.99 -0.15
N LEU A 125 0.77 8.55 0.21
CA LEU A 125 -0.47 9.33 0.04
C LEU A 125 -0.47 10.60 0.91
N TYR A 126 -0.12 10.47 2.17
CA TYR A 126 -0.09 11.56 3.13
C TYR A 126 0.80 12.72 2.67
N LEU A 127 1.97 12.41 2.10
CA LEU A 127 2.90 13.41 1.59
C LEU A 127 2.41 14.09 0.30
N ARG A 128 1.68 13.38 -0.56
CA ARG A 128 1.28 13.89 -1.89
C ARG A 128 -0.12 14.51 -1.95
N ASP A 129 -1.02 14.16 -1.04
CA ASP A 129 -2.43 14.58 -1.09
C ASP A 129 -2.86 15.34 0.18
N PRO A 130 -3.19 16.65 0.09
CA PRO A 130 -3.69 17.43 1.22
C PRO A 130 -5.00 16.91 1.81
N ARG A 131 -5.85 16.26 1.01
CA ARG A 131 -7.14 15.71 1.47
C ARG A 131 -6.92 14.56 2.45
N ILE A 132 -5.89 13.75 2.21
CA ILE A 132 -5.52 12.65 3.12
C ILE A 132 -5.00 13.19 4.44
N ARG A 133 -4.22 14.28 4.42
CA ARG A 133 -3.79 14.95 5.66
C ARG A 133 -4.94 15.57 6.45
N ALA A 134 -5.98 16.05 5.77
CA ALA A 134 -7.18 16.56 6.44
C ALA A 134 -7.98 15.46 7.13
N ILE A 135 -7.97 14.23 6.60
CA ILE A 135 -8.69 13.07 7.18
C ILE A 135 -7.87 12.42 8.31
N LEU A 136 -6.55 12.37 8.17
CA LEU A 136 -5.63 11.81 9.16
C LEU A 136 -4.78 12.93 9.77
N PRO A 137 -5.33 13.79 10.66
CA PRO A 137 -4.54 14.81 11.31
C PRO A 137 -3.55 14.12 12.25
N LEU A 138 -2.31 13.91 11.79
CA LEU A 138 -1.22 13.55 12.66
C LEU A 138 -0.96 14.80 13.53
N ILE A 139 -1.30 14.65 14.81
CA ILE A 139 -1.26 15.71 15.81
C ILE A 139 0.12 16.37 15.75
N HIS A 140 0.14 17.69 15.60
CA HIS A 140 1.34 18.49 15.71
C HIS A 140 1.25 19.41 16.91
#